data_AF-A0A4Q5LBT3-F1
#
_entry.id   AF-A0A4Q5LBT3-F1
#
_cell.length_a   1.000
_cell.length_b   1.000
_cell.length_c   1.000
_cell.angle_alpha   90.00
_cell.angle_beta   90.00
_cell.angle_gamma   90.00
#
_symmetry.space_group_name_H-M   'P 1'
#
loop_
_entity.id
_entity.type
_entity.pdbx_description
1 polymer ?
#
loop_
_entity_poly.entity_id
_entity_poly.type
_entity_poly.pdbx_seq_one_letter_code
_entity_poly.pdbx_strand_id
1 'polypeptide(L)'
;MRFQTFTKTVTVALFCLLSLSQVATAQNRLKPLEFDKSPDPTTYSFQRSTPDEPYLMKLYSSYALEDVVAGKDTDLAKVQAVCTWVHNRWVHDGRGEAKKADPLSILHDADMGQQFQCVEYSIVVVGTLTALGIPARPLFLKTADVETRREGAGHAVAEAWLRDQQKWVMVDGQWDVVPMLNDTPLNAVELQAALANKTPGLSVATSSNTKARPYFNWVADYLYYFDTVLDTRFGVKTAPSGLMLVPLGAKNPTVFQHDTPIHRMRYTHSISTFYQPVPSLTALN
;
A
#
# COMPACT_ATOMS: atom_id res chain seq x y z
N MET A 1 46.75 64.97 24.24
CA MET A 1 46.55 65.25 22.80
C MET A 1 45.36 64.42 22.34
N ARG A 2 44.17 65.04 22.22
CA ARG A 2 42.94 64.47 21.63
C ARG A 2 43.07 64.48 20.11
N PHE A 3 42.47 63.52 19.41
CA PHE A 3 41.72 63.64 18.12
C PHE A 3 41.18 62.22 17.78
N GLN A 4 39.87 61.93 17.97
CA GLN A 4 38.75 62.00 17.01
C GLN A 4 38.84 60.99 15.83
N THR A 5 38.09 59.87 15.91
CA THR A 5 36.83 59.53 15.19
C THR A 5 36.99 59.13 13.72
N PHE A 6 36.51 57.94 13.34
CA PHE A 6 35.58 57.78 12.20
C PHE A 6 34.90 56.40 12.24
N THR A 7 33.61 56.41 12.54
CA THR A 7 32.65 55.31 12.39
C THR A 7 32.34 55.12 10.90
N LYS A 8 32.40 53.89 10.39
CA LYS A 8 31.77 53.50 9.12
C LYS A 8 30.98 52.22 9.31
N THR A 9 29.69 52.36 9.50
CA THR A 9 28.71 51.29 9.39
C THR A 9 28.54 50.94 7.92
N VAL A 10 28.87 49.70 7.53
CA VAL A 10 28.59 49.16 6.20
C VAL A 10 27.28 48.39 6.29
N THR A 11 26.21 48.95 5.71
CA THR A 11 24.93 48.27 5.57
C THR A 11 25.00 47.39 4.32
N VAL A 12 25.14 46.08 4.49
CA VAL A 12 25.00 45.11 3.40
C VAL A 12 23.52 44.76 3.25
N ALA A 13 22.86 45.35 2.25
CA ALA A 13 21.52 44.96 1.85
C ALA A 13 21.62 43.69 0.99
N LEU A 14 21.36 42.53 1.60
CA LEU A 14 21.29 41.25 0.90
C LEU A 14 19.91 41.11 0.26
N PHE A 15 19.81 41.38 -1.05
CA PHE A 15 18.61 41.08 -1.83
C PHE A 15 18.46 39.56 -1.98
N CYS A 16 17.67 38.94 -1.11
CA CYS A 16 17.18 37.58 -1.32
C CYS A 16 16.06 37.59 -2.38
N LEU A 17 16.44 37.36 -3.65
CA LEU A 17 15.49 36.95 -4.68
C LEU A 17 15.19 35.46 -4.48
N LEU A 18 14.25 35.17 -3.58
CA LEU A 18 13.61 33.85 -3.47
C LEU A 18 12.72 33.66 -4.71
N SER A 19 13.26 33.03 -5.74
CA SER A 19 12.44 32.42 -6.78
C SER A 19 11.70 31.22 -6.16
N LEU A 20 10.44 31.42 -5.76
CA LEU A 20 9.55 30.30 -5.49
C LEU A 20 9.22 29.64 -6.83
N SER A 21 10.07 28.72 -7.27
CA SER A 21 9.65 27.68 -8.20
C SER A 21 8.61 26.82 -7.46
N GLN A 22 7.33 27.00 -7.79
CA GLN A 22 6.28 26.09 -7.35
C GLN A 22 6.56 24.71 -7.96
N VAL A 23 7.24 23.85 -7.21
CA VAL A 23 7.33 22.43 -7.55
C VAL A 23 5.92 21.88 -7.46
N ALA A 24 5.29 21.61 -8.61
CA ALA A 24 3.99 20.96 -8.64
C ALA A 24 4.10 19.59 -7.96
N THR A 25 3.30 19.36 -6.91
CA THR A 25 3.27 18.08 -6.21
C THR A 25 2.79 16.96 -7.15
N ALA A 26 3.17 15.71 -6.90
CA ALA A 26 2.69 14.58 -7.72
C ALA A 26 1.16 14.51 -7.75
N GLN A 27 0.50 14.84 -6.64
CA GLN A 27 -0.97 14.98 -6.57
C GLN A 27 -1.53 15.99 -7.59
N ASN A 28 -0.84 17.09 -7.87
CA ASN A 28 -1.27 18.08 -8.87
C ASN A 28 -1.12 17.59 -10.31
N ARG A 29 -0.43 16.46 -10.53
CA ARG A 29 -0.22 15.84 -11.85
C ARG A 29 -1.11 14.63 -12.10
N LEU A 30 -1.81 14.14 -11.08
CA LEU A 30 -2.75 13.01 -11.22
C LEU A 30 -3.88 13.40 -12.17
N LYS A 31 -4.08 12.56 -13.19
CA LYS A 31 -5.26 12.59 -14.05
C LYS A 31 -6.20 11.47 -13.64
N PRO A 32 -7.52 11.67 -13.69
CA PRO A 32 -8.47 10.57 -13.46
C PRO A 32 -8.15 9.42 -14.41
N LEU A 33 -8.11 8.20 -13.88
CA LEU A 33 -7.95 6.99 -14.68
C LEU A 33 -9.33 6.41 -15.00
N GLU A 34 -9.45 5.83 -16.19
CA GLU A 34 -10.65 5.14 -16.63
C GLU A 34 -10.38 3.63 -16.70
N PHE A 35 -11.36 2.85 -16.27
CA PHE A 35 -11.34 1.39 -16.29
C PHE A 35 -12.68 0.88 -16.83
N ASP A 36 -12.69 -0.29 -17.46
CA ASP A 36 -13.93 -0.95 -17.83
C ASP A 36 -14.66 -1.40 -16.57
N LYS A 37 -15.99 -1.26 -16.57
CA LYS A 37 -16.86 -1.69 -15.48
C LYS A 37 -17.39 -3.11 -15.72
N SER A 38 -17.40 -3.55 -16.97
CA SER A 38 -17.82 -4.89 -17.38
C SER A 38 -16.75 -5.91 -16.98
N PRO A 39 -17.13 -7.10 -16.51
CA PRO A 39 -16.17 -8.16 -16.24
C PRO A 39 -15.51 -8.63 -17.54
N ASP A 40 -14.26 -9.04 -17.43
CA ASP A 40 -13.55 -9.68 -18.53
C ASP A 40 -14.26 -10.97 -18.96
N PRO A 41 -14.18 -11.33 -20.26
CA PRO A 41 -14.68 -12.62 -20.73
C PRO A 41 -13.85 -13.80 -20.19
N THR A 42 -12.60 -13.54 -19.80
CA THR A 42 -11.72 -14.54 -19.18
C THR A 42 -11.91 -14.54 -17.67
N THR A 43 -12.19 -15.70 -17.09
CA THR A 43 -12.25 -15.86 -15.63
C THR A 43 -10.85 -15.99 -15.02
N TYR A 44 -10.63 -15.35 -13.88
CA TYR A 44 -9.41 -15.42 -13.10
C TYR A 44 -9.70 -16.13 -11.77
N SER A 45 -8.98 -17.22 -11.50
CA SER A 45 -9.14 -17.98 -10.26
C SER A 45 -8.18 -17.44 -9.20
N PHE A 46 -8.74 -16.93 -8.09
CA PHE A 46 -7.96 -16.47 -6.95
C PHE A 46 -7.97 -17.53 -5.85
N GLN A 47 -6.79 -18.04 -5.53
CA GLN A 47 -6.58 -19.01 -4.45
C GLN A 47 -6.22 -18.29 -3.16
N ARG A 48 -6.83 -18.71 -2.05
CA ARG A 48 -6.69 -18.10 -0.73
C ARG A 48 -6.58 -19.20 0.31
N SER A 49 -5.80 -18.95 1.37
CA SER A 49 -5.80 -19.82 2.54
C SER A 49 -7.04 -19.59 3.39
N THR A 50 -7.42 -20.60 4.18
CA THR A 50 -8.39 -20.46 5.27
C THR A 50 -7.66 -20.30 6.62
N PRO A 51 -8.22 -19.56 7.60
CA PRO A 51 -7.53 -19.24 8.86
C PRO A 51 -7.16 -20.46 9.71
N ASP A 52 -7.85 -21.59 9.53
CA ASP A 52 -7.64 -22.87 10.21
C ASP A 52 -6.48 -23.69 9.62
N GLU A 53 -5.83 -23.21 8.56
CA GLU A 53 -4.63 -23.87 8.04
C GLU A 53 -3.47 -23.81 9.05
N PRO A 54 -2.65 -24.88 9.18
CA PRO A 54 -1.62 -24.98 10.23
C PRO A 54 -0.62 -23.81 10.26
N TYR A 55 -0.24 -23.27 9.10
CA TYR A 55 0.65 -22.13 9.03
C TYR A 55 0.03 -20.89 9.67
N LEU A 56 -1.25 -20.62 9.37
CA LEU A 56 -1.96 -19.43 9.86
C LEU A 56 -2.33 -19.57 11.33
N MET A 57 -2.72 -20.76 11.80
CA MET A 57 -2.89 -21.01 13.24
C MET A 57 -1.58 -20.81 14.02
N LYS A 58 -0.44 -21.20 13.44
CA LYS A 58 0.87 -20.94 14.05
C LYS A 58 1.17 -19.44 14.10
N LEU A 59 0.92 -18.71 13.02
CA LEU A 59 1.07 -17.24 12.98
C LEU A 59 0.18 -16.57 14.04
N TYR A 60 -1.09 -16.95 14.09
CA TYR A 60 -2.08 -16.47 15.05
C TYR A 60 -1.59 -16.61 16.49
N SER A 61 -1.23 -17.84 16.88
CA SER A 61 -0.82 -18.15 18.26
C SER A 61 0.57 -17.62 18.62
N SER A 62 1.53 -17.62 17.69
CA SER A 62 2.91 -17.20 17.98
C SER A 62 3.02 -15.69 18.24
N TYR A 63 2.06 -14.91 17.74
CA TYR A 63 2.04 -13.45 17.84
C TYR A 63 0.83 -12.90 18.59
N ALA A 64 0.06 -13.77 19.27
CA ALA A 64 -1.14 -13.44 20.04
C ALA A 64 -2.06 -12.47 19.28
N LEU A 65 -2.42 -12.83 18.04
CA LEU A 65 -3.18 -11.93 17.16
C LEU A 65 -4.57 -11.59 17.72
N GLU A 66 -5.12 -12.43 18.60
CA GLU A 66 -6.32 -12.14 19.39
C GLU A 66 -6.19 -10.85 20.20
N ASP A 67 -5.03 -10.63 20.82
CA ASP A 67 -4.78 -9.46 21.67
C ASP A 67 -4.64 -8.20 20.82
N VAL A 68 -4.06 -8.34 19.62
CA VAL A 68 -3.92 -7.24 18.65
C VAL A 68 -5.27 -6.65 18.28
N VAL A 69 -6.30 -7.49 18.16
CA VAL A 69 -7.65 -7.09 17.76
C VAL A 69 -8.64 -7.08 18.93
N ALA A 70 -8.17 -7.16 20.16
CA ALA A 70 -9.03 -7.16 21.33
C ALA A 70 -9.94 -5.92 21.37
N GLY A 71 -11.25 -6.15 21.57
CA GLY A 71 -12.25 -5.09 21.59
C GLY A 71 -12.53 -4.42 20.23
N LYS A 72 -12.14 -5.04 19.11
CA LYS A 72 -12.47 -4.58 17.75
C LYS A 72 -13.60 -5.43 17.16
N ASP A 73 -14.77 -4.82 16.98
CA ASP A 73 -15.98 -5.53 16.56
C ASP A 73 -16.20 -5.54 15.04
N THR A 74 -15.61 -4.60 14.31
CA THR A 74 -15.75 -4.49 12.85
C THR A 74 -14.48 -4.93 12.11
N ASP A 75 -14.63 -5.39 10.87
CA ASP A 75 -13.49 -5.75 10.02
C ASP A 75 -12.55 -4.55 9.82
N LEU A 76 -13.10 -3.34 9.62
CA LEU A 76 -12.29 -2.13 9.49
C LEU A 76 -11.47 -1.83 10.76
N ALA A 77 -12.06 -1.98 11.94
CA ALA A 77 -11.37 -1.73 13.20
C ALA A 77 -10.24 -2.76 13.44
N LYS A 78 -10.46 -4.02 13.05
CA LYS A 78 -9.42 -5.07 13.08
C LYS A 78 -8.31 -4.77 12.08
N VAL A 79 -8.65 -4.34 10.86
CA VAL A 79 -7.69 -3.94 9.83
C VAL A 79 -6.82 -2.78 10.30
N GLN A 80 -7.40 -1.75 10.91
CA GLN A 80 -6.65 -0.63 11.48
C GLN A 80 -5.72 -1.07 12.61
N ALA A 81 -6.20 -1.93 13.53
CA ALA A 81 -5.40 -2.44 14.63
C ALA A 81 -4.20 -3.28 14.15
N VAL A 82 -4.39 -4.08 13.10
CA VAL A 82 -3.30 -4.84 12.46
C VAL A 82 -2.34 -3.90 11.74
N CYS A 83 -2.82 -2.88 11.03
CA CYS A 83 -2.00 -1.92 10.27
C CYS A 83 -0.94 -1.23 11.15
N THR A 84 -1.33 -0.32 12.04
CA THR A 84 -1.26 -0.57 13.48
C THR A 84 -0.01 -1.31 13.97
N TRP A 85 -0.30 -2.52 14.41
CA TRP A 85 0.62 -3.45 15.00
C TRP A 85 1.80 -3.79 14.08
N VAL A 86 1.58 -4.00 12.77
CA VAL A 86 2.64 -4.31 11.80
C VAL A 86 3.59 -3.13 11.60
N HIS A 87 3.06 -1.91 11.48
CA HIS A 87 3.87 -0.68 11.36
C HIS A 87 4.91 -0.55 12.47
N ASN A 88 4.57 -1.01 13.67
CA ASN A 88 5.42 -0.94 14.87
C ASN A 88 6.31 -2.17 15.07
N ARG A 89 6.48 -3.03 14.05
CA ARG A 89 7.39 -4.18 14.13
C ARG A 89 8.82 -3.85 13.73
N TRP A 90 9.02 -2.91 12.81
CA TRP A 90 10.35 -2.45 12.44
C TRP A 90 10.30 -1.00 11.91
N VAL A 91 11.47 -0.40 11.70
CA VAL A 91 11.60 0.86 10.96
C VAL A 91 11.85 0.50 9.50
N HIS A 92 11.17 1.18 8.58
CA HIS A 92 11.33 0.93 7.14
C HIS A 92 12.77 1.14 6.66
N ASP A 93 13.29 0.16 5.93
CA ASP A 93 14.54 0.23 5.17
C ASP A 93 14.30 -0.28 3.74
N GLY A 94 14.40 0.61 2.75
CA GLY A 94 14.19 0.29 1.34
C GLY A 94 15.22 -0.68 0.73
N ARG A 95 16.26 -1.06 1.48
CA ARG A 95 17.24 -2.08 1.09
C ARG A 95 17.12 -3.37 1.91
N GLY A 96 16.28 -3.36 2.93
CA GLY A 96 16.06 -4.50 3.80
C GLY A 96 15.13 -5.50 3.12
N GLU A 97 15.65 -6.68 2.80
CA GLU A 97 14.88 -7.76 2.18
C GLU A 97 14.90 -9.00 3.05
N ALA A 98 13.72 -9.59 3.27
CA ALA A 98 13.62 -10.83 4.01
C ALA A 98 14.19 -12.00 3.19
N LYS A 99 15.03 -12.83 3.82
CA LYS A 99 15.55 -14.06 3.19
C LYS A 99 14.43 -15.02 2.81
N LYS A 100 13.33 -14.99 3.56
CA LYS A 100 12.14 -15.80 3.33
C LYS A 100 10.91 -14.91 3.41
N ALA A 101 10.24 -14.78 2.27
CA ALA A 101 9.08 -13.91 2.08
C ALA A 101 7.79 -14.54 2.65
N ASP A 102 7.76 -14.78 3.97
CA ASP A 102 6.57 -15.24 4.68
C ASP A 102 6.41 -14.56 6.06
N PRO A 103 5.17 -14.37 6.54
CA PRO A 103 4.90 -13.60 7.76
C PRO A 103 5.69 -14.05 8.99
N LEU A 104 5.73 -15.35 9.28
CA LEU A 104 6.42 -15.89 10.46
C LEU A 104 7.92 -15.60 10.43
N SER A 105 8.57 -15.80 9.27
CA SER A 105 10.00 -15.54 9.14
C SER A 105 10.33 -14.05 9.19
N ILE A 106 9.52 -13.20 8.53
CA ILE A 106 9.71 -11.74 8.57
C ILE A 106 9.56 -11.21 9.99
N LEU A 107 8.49 -11.60 10.69
CA LEU A 107 8.25 -11.14 12.06
C LEU A 107 9.36 -11.62 13.01
N HIS A 108 9.79 -12.87 12.90
CA HIS A 108 10.88 -13.40 13.71
C HIS A 108 12.18 -12.62 13.49
N ASP A 109 12.51 -12.31 12.25
CA ASP A 109 13.70 -11.55 11.90
C ASP A 109 13.59 -10.08 12.37
N ALA A 110 12.40 -9.48 12.31
CA ALA A 110 12.11 -8.15 12.88
C ALA A 110 12.27 -8.13 14.40
N ASP A 111 11.82 -9.18 15.11
CA ASP A 111 12.02 -9.33 16.56
C ASP A 111 13.52 -9.41 16.93
N MET A 112 14.37 -9.85 15.99
CA MET A 112 15.84 -9.83 16.10
C MET A 112 16.48 -8.51 15.63
N GLY A 113 15.67 -7.49 15.31
CA GLY A 113 16.13 -6.16 14.93
C GLY A 113 16.38 -5.95 13.45
N GLN A 114 16.01 -6.89 12.57
CA GLN A 114 16.06 -6.65 11.13
C GLN A 114 15.00 -5.62 10.71
N GLN A 115 15.32 -4.90 9.64
CA GLN A 115 14.48 -3.86 9.05
C GLN A 115 14.21 -4.20 7.60
N PHE A 116 13.02 -3.84 7.10
CA PHE A 116 12.56 -4.27 5.80
C PHE A 116 11.84 -3.18 4.99
N GLN A 117 11.73 -3.44 3.69
CA GLN A 117 11.07 -2.58 2.73
C GLN A 117 9.54 -2.75 2.73
N CYS A 118 8.87 -2.05 1.81
CA CYS A 118 7.40 -2.02 1.68
C CYS A 118 6.78 -3.42 1.47
N VAL A 119 7.51 -4.31 0.79
CA VAL A 119 7.03 -5.64 0.41
C VAL A 119 6.75 -6.48 1.66
N GLU A 120 7.65 -6.47 2.64
CA GLU A 120 7.51 -7.23 3.87
C GLU A 120 6.35 -6.73 4.74
N TYR A 121 6.09 -5.42 4.77
CA TYR A 121 4.90 -4.87 5.43
C TYR A 121 3.63 -5.46 4.79
N SER A 122 3.57 -5.48 3.45
CA SER A 122 2.42 -6.05 2.74
C SER A 122 2.22 -7.54 3.04
N ILE A 123 3.30 -8.33 3.07
CA ILE A 123 3.25 -9.76 3.36
C ILE A 123 2.72 -10.02 4.77
N VAL A 124 3.25 -9.30 5.77
CA VAL A 124 2.85 -9.48 7.16
C VAL A 124 1.41 -9.02 7.40
N VAL A 125 1.00 -7.87 6.84
CA VAL A 125 -0.41 -7.43 6.92
C VAL A 125 -1.35 -8.47 6.31
N VAL A 126 -1.04 -9.00 5.13
CA VAL A 126 -1.88 -10.01 4.47
C VAL A 126 -1.97 -11.28 5.30
N GLY A 127 -0.83 -11.80 5.79
CA GLY A 127 -0.80 -13.03 6.58
C GLY A 127 -1.56 -12.90 7.90
N THR A 128 -1.36 -11.79 8.62
CA THR A 128 -2.02 -11.55 9.91
C THR A 128 -3.52 -11.36 9.76
N LEU A 129 -3.98 -10.59 8.78
CA LEU A 129 -5.41 -10.47 8.47
C LEU A 129 -6.03 -11.80 8.05
N THR A 130 -5.33 -12.58 7.22
CA THR A 130 -5.82 -13.90 6.79
C THR A 130 -5.92 -14.85 7.98
N ALA A 131 -4.96 -14.85 8.90
CA ALA A 131 -5.01 -15.62 10.15
C ALA A 131 -6.17 -15.20 11.07
N LEU A 132 -6.56 -13.93 11.05
CA LEU A 132 -7.73 -13.38 11.76
C LEU A 132 -9.06 -13.64 11.02
N GLY A 133 -9.05 -14.36 9.90
CA GLY A 133 -10.24 -14.66 9.10
C GLY A 133 -10.75 -13.49 8.26
N ILE A 134 -9.93 -12.47 8.03
CA ILE A 134 -10.21 -11.37 7.11
C ILE A 134 -9.47 -11.65 5.79
N PRO A 135 -10.19 -11.88 4.67
CA PRO A 135 -9.54 -12.10 3.40
C PRO A 135 -8.68 -10.90 3.01
N ALA A 136 -7.41 -11.14 2.71
CA ALA A 136 -6.46 -10.10 2.33
C ALA A 136 -5.62 -10.54 1.12
N ARG A 137 -5.00 -9.56 0.44
CA ARG A 137 -4.05 -9.80 -0.65
C ARG A 137 -3.02 -8.68 -0.73
N PRO A 138 -1.79 -8.94 -1.22
CA PRO A 138 -0.87 -7.86 -1.51
C PRO A 138 -1.38 -7.06 -2.72
N LEU A 139 -1.07 -5.78 -2.74
CA LEU A 139 -1.30 -4.88 -3.86
C LEU A 139 -0.01 -4.12 -4.15
N PHE A 140 0.45 -4.19 -5.39
CA PHE A 140 1.64 -3.50 -5.85
C PHE A 140 1.20 -2.32 -6.71
N LEU A 141 1.48 -1.12 -6.22
CA LEU A 141 1.26 0.14 -6.88
C LEU A 141 2.46 0.44 -7.78
N LYS A 142 2.23 1.00 -8.97
CA LYS A 142 3.27 1.27 -9.97
C LYS A 142 3.04 2.60 -10.66
N THR A 143 4.13 3.31 -10.91
CA THR A 143 4.10 4.64 -11.55
C THR A 143 3.77 4.54 -13.04
N ALA A 144 3.35 5.64 -13.65
CA ALA A 144 3.05 5.66 -15.09
C ALA A 144 4.29 5.37 -15.97
N ASP A 145 5.47 5.76 -15.49
CA ASP A 145 6.78 5.59 -16.13
C ASP A 145 7.53 4.32 -15.65
N VAL A 146 6.80 3.31 -15.16
CA VAL A 146 7.35 2.10 -14.52
C VAL A 146 8.42 1.36 -15.34
N GLU A 147 8.29 1.34 -16.66
CA GLU A 147 9.27 0.68 -17.54
C GLU A 147 10.57 1.47 -17.69
N THR A 148 10.57 2.78 -17.44
CA THR A 148 11.72 3.68 -17.72
C THR A 148 12.36 4.27 -16.47
N ARG A 149 11.63 4.31 -15.35
CA ARG A 149 12.13 4.84 -14.09
C ARG A 149 13.21 3.93 -13.53
N ARG A 150 14.31 4.49 -13.02
CA ARG A 150 15.43 3.68 -12.50
C ARG A 150 15.17 3.08 -11.12
N GLU A 151 14.55 3.85 -10.24
CA GLU A 151 14.29 3.47 -8.85
C GLU A 151 12.98 4.10 -8.37
N GLY A 152 12.33 3.47 -7.39
CA GLY A 152 11.08 3.97 -6.82
C GLY A 152 9.93 3.97 -7.83
N ALA A 153 9.86 2.95 -8.68
CA ALA A 153 8.76 2.77 -9.64
C ALA A 153 7.55 2.01 -9.07
N GLY A 154 7.65 1.53 -7.83
CA GLY A 154 6.55 0.86 -7.16
C GLY A 154 6.55 1.05 -5.65
N HIS A 155 5.39 0.76 -5.07
CA HIS A 155 5.16 0.69 -3.62
C HIS A 155 4.23 -0.49 -3.33
N ALA A 156 4.59 -1.30 -2.35
CA ALA A 156 3.78 -2.45 -1.95
C ALA A 156 2.90 -2.09 -0.74
N VAL A 157 1.62 -2.40 -0.85
CA VAL A 157 0.62 -2.28 0.22
C VAL A 157 -0.20 -3.57 0.27
N ALA A 158 -1.15 -3.65 1.18
CA ALA A 158 -2.13 -4.72 1.22
C ALA A 158 -3.53 -4.21 0.85
N GLU A 159 -4.42 -5.14 0.53
CA GLU A 159 -5.86 -4.91 0.50
C GLU A 159 -6.57 -5.94 1.39
N ALA A 160 -7.64 -5.51 2.06
CA ALA A 160 -8.49 -6.33 2.90
C ALA A 160 -9.93 -6.30 2.40
N TRP A 161 -10.64 -7.43 2.42
CA TRP A 161 -12.06 -7.50 2.11
C TRP A 161 -12.88 -7.26 3.38
N LEU A 162 -13.60 -6.15 3.42
CA LEU A 162 -14.51 -5.83 4.51
C LEU A 162 -15.88 -6.45 4.22
N ARG A 163 -16.31 -7.39 5.06
CA ARG A 163 -17.56 -8.15 4.83
C ARG A 163 -18.81 -7.31 5.02
N ASP A 164 -18.80 -6.40 5.99
CA ASP A 164 -19.89 -5.47 6.26
C ASP A 164 -20.11 -4.49 5.10
N GLN A 165 -19.03 -4.05 4.47
CA GLN A 165 -19.07 -3.09 3.35
C GLN A 165 -19.06 -3.74 1.97
N GLN A 166 -18.87 -5.07 1.90
CA GLN A 166 -18.76 -5.84 0.65
C GLN A 166 -17.77 -5.20 -0.33
N LYS A 167 -16.59 -4.79 0.16
CA LYS A 167 -15.56 -4.14 -0.66
C LYS A 167 -14.15 -4.44 -0.19
N TRP A 168 -13.22 -4.34 -1.14
CA TRP A 168 -11.79 -4.26 -0.85
C TRP A 168 -11.41 -2.86 -0.36
N VAL A 169 -10.46 -2.77 0.56
CA VAL A 169 -9.90 -1.52 1.07
C VAL A 169 -8.38 -1.59 1.13
N MET A 170 -7.70 -0.48 0.87
CA MET A 170 -6.24 -0.37 0.88
C MET A 170 -5.73 -0.25 2.32
N VAL A 171 -4.62 -0.94 2.61
CA VAL A 171 -3.97 -0.97 3.92
C VAL A 171 -2.46 -0.83 3.71
N ASP A 172 -1.89 0.29 4.13
CA ASP A 172 -0.47 0.59 4.00
C ASP A 172 0.23 0.40 5.34
N GLY A 173 0.74 -0.82 5.57
CA GLY A 173 1.45 -1.17 6.80
C GLY A 173 2.76 -0.39 7.01
N GLN A 174 3.39 0.10 5.94
CA GLN A 174 4.61 0.91 6.07
C GLN A 174 4.30 2.28 6.69
N TRP A 175 3.17 2.88 6.31
CA TRP A 175 2.79 4.23 6.76
C TRP A 175 1.78 4.25 7.91
N ASP A 176 1.28 3.08 8.34
CA ASP A 176 0.11 2.95 9.22
C ASP A 176 -1.09 3.72 8.68
N VAL A 177 -1.50 3.43 7.43
CA VAL A 177 -2.59 4.17 6.77
C VAL A 177 -3.64 3.25 6.18
N VAL A 178 -4.90 3.52 6.53
CA VAL A 178 -6.08 3.18 5.71
C VAL A 178 -6.66 4.49 5.14
N PRO A 179 -6.67 4.69 3.80
CA PRO A 179 -7.22 5.90 3.21
C PRO A 179 -8.75 5.95 3.36
N MET A 180 -9.29 7.12 3.69
CA MET A 180 -10.71 7.34 3.96
C MET A 180 -11.27 8.51 3.15
N LEU A 181 -12.55 8.45 2.82
CA LEU A 181 -13.35 9.57 2.29
C LEU A 181 -14.64 9.68 3.11
N ASN A 182 -14.80 10.76 3.88
CA ASN A 182 -15.99 10.99 4.72
C ASN A 182 -16.38 9.72 5.51
N ASP A 183 -15.43 9.13 6.24
CA ASP A 183 -15.56 7.90 7.04
C ASP A 183 -15.72 6.58 6.26
N THR A 184 -15.69 6.60 4.92
CA THR A 184 -15.67 5.38 4.10
C THR A 184 -14.23 5.00 3.73
N PRO A 185 -13.75 3.79 4.06
CA PRO A 185 -12.42 3.34 3.63
C PRO A 185 -12.38 3.12 2.11
N LEU A 186 -11.23 3.43 1.51
CA LEU A 186 -11.02 3.39 0.07
C LEU A 186 -10.11 2.23 -0.33
N ASN A 187 -10.36 1.62 -1.49
CA ASN A 187 -9.31 0.90 -2.22
C ASN A 187 -8.40 1.88 -2.98
N ALA A 188 -7.32 1.37 -3.58
CA ALA A 188 -6.32 2.20 -4.23
C ALA A 188 -6.85 2.93 -5.48
N VAL A 189 -7.78 2.34 -6.22
CA VAL A 189 -8.41 2.98 -7.40
C VAL A 189 -9.36 4.09 -6.99
N GLU A 190 -10.14 3.88 -5.92
CA GLU A 190 -11.00 4.93 -5.36
C GLU A 190 -10.17 6.09 -4.79
N LEU A 191 -9.05 5.80 -4.10
CA LEU A 191 -8.10 6.82 -3.65
C LEU A 191 -7.53 7.60 -4.84
N GLN A 192 -7.13 6.91 -5.90
CA GLN A 192 -6.63 7.53 -7.14
C GLN A 192 -7.66 8.51 -7.71
N ALA A 193 -8.89 8.06 -7.88
CA ALA A 193 -9.97 8.89 -8.42
C ALA A 193 -10.27 10.09 -7.51
N ALA A 194 -10.30 9.89 -6.19
CA ALA A 194 -10.56 10.95 -5.22
C ALA A 194 -9.46 12.03 -5.26
N LEU A 195 -8.19 11.62 -5.32
CA LEU A 195 -7.05 12.53 -5.42
C LEU A 195 -7.03 13.30 -6.74
N ALA A 196 -7.24 12.62 -7.87
CA ALA A 196 -7.25 13.23 -9.19
C ALA A 196 -8.38 14.25 -9.35
N ASN A 197 -9.56 13.95 -8.79
CA ASN A 197 -10.73 14.85 -8.80
C ASN A 197 -10.70 15.90 -7.69
N LYS A 198 -9.66 15.92 -6.84
CA LYS A 198 -9.55 16.82 -5.68
C LYS A 198 -10.80 16.77 -4.79
N THR A 199 -11.31 15.57 -4.57
CA THR A 199 -12.53 15.34 -3.79
C THR A 199 -12.29 15.77 -2.34
N PRO A 200 -13.13 16.64 -1.76
CA PRO A 200 -13.01 17.04 -0.36
C PRO A 200 -13.34 15.87 0.56
N GLY A 201 -12.80 15.88 1.78
CA GLY A 201 -13.09 14.87 2.79
C GLY A 201 -12.14 13.67 2.81
N LEU A 202 -11.07 13.70 2.00
CA LEU A 202 -9.99 12.73 2.07
C LEU A 202 -9.23 12.86 3.41
N SER A 203 -9.09 11.74 4.11
CA SER A 203 -8.33 11.61 5.36
C SER A 203 -7.64 10.25 5.43
N VAL A 204 -6.81 10.06 6.45
CA VAL A 204 -6.19 8.76 6.75
C VAL A 204 -6.65 8.30 8.12
N ALA A 205 -7.07 7.04 8.23
CA ALA A 205 -7.18 6.38 9.52
C ALA A 205 -5.80 5.81 9.87
N THR A 206 -5.26 6.26 11.00
CA THR A 206 -3.91 5.95 11.50
C THR A 206 -3.89 6.12 13.00
N SER A 207 -3.04 5.36 13.69
CA SER A 207 -2.73 5.57 15.12
C SER A 207 -1.33 6.17 15.33
N SER A 208 -0.57 6.33 14.25
CA SER A 208 0.74 6.97 14.21
C SER A 208 0.63 8.50 14.05
N ASN A 209 1.79 9.15 13.83
CA ASN A 209 1.85 10.58 13.53
C ASN A 209 1.67 10.91 12.03
N THR A 210 1.38 9.92 11.18
CA THR A 210 1.23 10.08 9.73
C THR A 210 0.19 11.15 9.40
N LYS A 211 0.56 12.06 8.49
CA LYS A 211 -0.30 13.16 8.05
C LYS A 211 -0.83 12.87 6.66
N ALA A 212 -2.14 13.03 6.47
CA ALA A 212 -2.84 12.74 5.22
C ALA A 212 -2.21 13.42 4.00
N ARG A 213 -1.97 14.73 4.05
CA ARG A 213 -1.47 15.49 2.89
C ARG A 213 -0.06 15.08 2.43
N PRO A 214 0.96 14.98 3.31
CA PRO A 214 2.26 14.43 2.93
C PRO A 214 2.17 13.01 2.35
N TYR A 215 1.39 12.14 3.00
CA TYR A 215 1.19 10.77 2.53
C TYR A 215 0.56 10.73 1.13
N PHE A 216 -0.53 11.46 0.91
CA PHE A 216 -1.20 11.52 -0.40
C PHE A 216 -0.33 12.12 -1.49
N ASN A 217 0.46 13.15 -1.19
CA ASN A 217 1.41 13.70 -2.15
C ASN A 217 2.48 12.67 -2.55
N TRP A 218 2.89 11.82 -1.62
CA TRP A 218 3.89 10.78 -1.85
C TRP A 218 3.29 9.59 -2.61
N VAL A 219 2.16 9.03 -2.13
CA VAL A 219 1.56 7.83 -2.70
C VAL A 219 0.96 8.07 -4.10
N ALA A 220 0.57 9.31 -4.40
CA ALA A 220 -0.02 9.71 -5.67
C ALA A 220 0.78 9.26 -6.90
N ASP A 221 2.10 9.25 -6.81
CA ASP A 221 2.97 8.92 -7.95
C ASP A 221 2.87 7.44 -8.36
N TYR A 222 2.48 6.56 -7.42
CA TYR A 222 2.36 5.12 -7.63
C TYR A 222 0.94 4.67 -8.05
N LEU A 223 -0.06 5.56 -7.99
CA LEU A 223 -1.45 5.21 -8.27
C LEU A 223 -1.75 5.25 -9.78
N TYR A 224 -1.06 4.42 -10.58
CA TYR A 224 -1.27 4.32 -12.03
C TYR A 224 -1.55 2.90 -12.51
N TYR A 225 -0.62 1.97 -12.30
CA TYR A 225 -0.90 0.54 -12.48
C TYR A 225 -1.05 -0.13 -11.11
N PHE A 226 -1.94 -1.12 -11.04
CA PHE A 226 -2.27 -1.83 -9.81
C PHE A 226 -2.19 -3.32 -10.09
N ASP A 227 -1.32 -4.05 -9.41
CA ASP A 227 -1.28 -5.51 -9.56
C ASP A 227 -1.34 -6.26 -8.24
N THR A 228 -1.81 -7.49 -8.33
CA THR A 228 -1.94 -8.42 -7.21
C THR A 228 -1.61 -9.82 -7.67
N VAL A 229 -1.50 -10.75 -6.72
CA VAL A 229 -1.24 -12.16 -6.98
C VAL A 229 -2.55 -12.96 -7.06
N LEU A 230 -2.57 -13.98 -7.91
CA LEU A 230 -3.71 -14.90 -8.03
C LEU A 230 -3.67 -16.03 -6.98
N ASP A 231 -2.58 -16.19 -6.25
CA ASP A 231 -2.42 -17.20 -5.20
C ASP A 231 -1.87 -16.54 -3.93
N THR A 232 -2.71 -16.47 -2.91
CA THR A 232 -2.43 -15.88 -1.58
C THR A 232 -2.44 -16.96 -0.49
N ARG A 233 -2.15 -18.21 -0.85
CA ARG A 233 -2.05 -19.29 0.13
C ARG A 233 -0.71 -19.28 0.86
N PHE A 234 -0.75 -19.63 2.14
CA PHE A 234 0.41 -19.69 3.03
C PHE A 234 0.82 -21.13 3.33
N GLY A 235 2.10 -21.35 3.63
CA GLY A 235 2.62 -22.68 3.98
C GLY A 235 2.66 -23.69 2.83
N VAL A 236 2.31 -23.29 1.61
CA VAL A 236 2.31 -24.15 0.41
C VAL A 236 3.18 -23.54 -0.69
N LYS A 237 3.68 -24.39 -1.59
CA LYS A 237 4.39 -23.92 -2.78
C LYS A 237 3.38 -23.39 -3.80
N THR A 238 3.45 -22.10 -4.09
CA THR A 238 2.61 -21.45 -5.10
C THR A 238 3.39 -21.25 -6.40
N ALA A 239 2.67 -21.17 -7.52
CA ALA A 239 3.25 -20.74 -8.79
C ALA A 239 3.03 -19.23 -8.93
N PRO A 240 4.11 -18.42 -9.08
CA PRO A 240 3.95 -16.98 -9.28
C PRO A 240 3.06 -16.69 -10.48
N SER A 241 1.92 -16.04 -10.25
CA SER A 241 1.04 -15.51 -11.28
C SER A 241 0.27 -14.33 -10.71
N GLY A 242 0.09 -13.31 -11.54
CA GLY A 242 -0.54 -12.05 -11.13
C GLY A 242 -1.59 -11.57 -12.09
N LEU A 243 -2.36 -10.61 -11.62
CA LEU A 243 -3.29 -9.82 -12.41
C LEU A 243 -2.97 -8.35 -12.20
N MET A 244 -2.76 -7.61 -13.29
CA MET A 244 -2.55 -6.18 -13.28
C MET A 244 -3.75 -5.48 -13.91
N LEU A 245 -4.35 -4.57 -13.14
CA LEU A 245 -5.30 -3.60 -13.63
C LEU A 245 -4.55 -2.45 -14.30
N VAL A 246 -4.88 -2.25 -15.58
CA VAL A 246 -4.26 -1.27 -16.47
C VAL A 246 -5.33 -0.24 -16.86
N PRO A 247 -5.07 1.07 -16.74
CA PRO A 247 -6.01 2.09 -17.20
C PRO A 247 -6.32 1.96 -18.70
N LEU A 248 -7.53 2.31 -19.11
CA LEU A 248 -7.90 2.36 -20.52
C LEU A 248 -6.97 3.31 -21.29
N GLY A 249 -6.48 2.85 -22.44
CA GLY A 249 -5.52 3.58 -23.28
C GLY A 249 -4.06 3.52 -22.81
N ALA A 250 -3.77 2.95 -21.64
CA ALA A 250 -2.40 2.69 -21.20
C ALA A 250 -1.84 1.41 -21.85
N LYS A 251 -0.51 1.38 -22.02
CA LYS A 251 0.21 0.18 -22.45
C LYS A 251 0.33 -0.79 -21.27
N ASN A 252 0.19 -2.08 -21.52
CA ASN A 252 0.55 -3.11 -20.54
C ASN A 252 2.07 -3.07 -20.28
N PRO A 253 2.53 -2.75 -19.06
CA PRO A 253 3.95 -2.69 -18.76
C PRO A 253 4.52 -4.11 -18.70
N THR A 254 5.68 -4.30 -19.30
CA THR A 254 6.37 -5.60 -19.43
C THR A 254 7.71 -5.63 -18.70
N VAL A 255 8.18 -4.46 -18.26
CA VAL A 255 9.43 -4.28 -17.53
C VAL A 255 9.15 -3.40 -16.31
N PHE A 256 9.72 -3.77 -15.18
CA PHE A 256 9.77 -2.99 -13.95
C PHE A 256 11.16 -2.37 -13.81
N GLN A 257 11.21 -1.08 -13.51
CA GLN A 257 12.45 -0.33 -13.26
C GLN A 257 13.56 -0.56 -14.30
N HIS A 258 13.30 -0.20 -15.57
CA HIS A 258 14.25 -0.26 -16.69
C HIS A 258 14.70 -1.66 -17.16
N ASP A 259 15.01 -2.60 -16.26
CA ASP A 259 15.68 -3.85 -16.63
C ASP A 259 15.08 -5.13 -16.03
N THR A 260 14.10 -5.04 -15.14
CA THR A 260 13.52 -6.22 -14.46
C THR A 260 12.25 -6.69 -15.19
N PRO A 261 12.24 -7.82 -15.92
CA PRO A 261 11.07 -8.22 -16.66
C PRO A 261 9.89 -8.61 -15.75
N ILE A 262 8.67 -8.21 -16.12
CA ILE A 262 7.45 -8.59 -15.42
C ILE A 262 6.98 -9.94 -15.97
N HIS A 263 7.21 -11.00 -15.21
CA HIS A 263 6.87 -12.36 -15.60
C HIS A 263 5.50 -12.81 -15.08
N ARG A 264 4.81 -13.66 -15.86
CA ARG A 264 3.58 -14.37 -15.47
C ARG A 264 2.45 -13.44 -14.98
N MET A 265 2.44 -12.22 -15.50
CA MET A 265 1.41 -11.23 -15.27
C MET A 265 0.34 -11.33 -16.36
N ARG A 266 -0.92 -11.39 -15.95
CA ARG A 266 -2.06 -11.17 -16.84
C ARG A 266 -2.50 -9.72 -16.70
N TYR A 267 -3.08 -9.15 -17.75
CA TYR A 267 -3.55 -7.76 -17.73
C TYR A 267 -5.06 -7.74 -17.89
N THR A 268 -5.70 -6.79 -17.22
CA THR A 268 -7.12 -6.50 -17.32
C THR A 268 -7.32 -4.98 -17.33
N HIS A 269 -8.37 -4.52 -18.00
CA HIS A 269 -8.87 -3.15 -17.84
C HIS A 269 -10.13 -3.11 -16.97
N SER A 270 -10.63 -4.28 -16.55
CA SER A 270 -11.88 -4.43 -15.83
C SER A 270 -11.68 -4.25 -14.33
N ILE A 271 -12.27 -3.19 -13.79
CA ILE A 271 -12.27 -2.93 -12.35
C ILE A 271 -13.08 -3.99 -11.60
N SER A 272 -14.15 -4.53 -12.19
CA SER A 272 -15.00 -5.56 -11.58
C SER A 272 -14.32 -6.93 -11.56
N THR A 273 -13.51 -7.26 -12.58
CA THR A 273 -12.63 -8.43 -12.53
C THR A 273 -11.55 -8.27 -11.46
N PHE A 274 -10.89 -7.11 -11.40
CA PHE A 274 -9.79 -6.89 -10.45
C PHE A 274 -10.25 -6.87 -8.98
N TYR A 275 -11.39 -6.23 -8.72
CA TYR A 275 -12.03 -6.14 -7.41
C TYR A 275 -13.21 -7.10 -7.25
N GLN A 276 -13.06 -8.33 -7.75
CA GLN A 276 -14.09 -9.34 -7.56
C GLN A 276 -14.41 -9.56 -6.06
N PRO A 277 -15.69 -9.75 -5.70
CA PRO A 277 -16.08 -10.08 -4.33
C PRO A 277 -15.38 -11.34 -3.84
N VAL A 278 -15.13 -11.42 -2.54
CA VAL A 278 -14.71 -12.67 -1.91
C VAL A 278 -15.97 -13.46 -1.57
N PRO A 279 -16.20 -14.64 -2.15
CA PRO A 279 -17.31 -15.49 -1.75
C PRO A 279 -17.22 -15.74 -0.25
N SER A 280 -18.36 -15.70 0.45
CA SER A 280 -18.41 -15.96 1.88
C SER A 280 -17.70 -17.28 2.18
N LEU A 281 -16.51 -17.21 2.78
CA LEU A 281 -15.94 -18.34 3.48
C LEU A 281 -16.91 -18.60 4.62
N THR A 282 -17.62 -19.73 4.60
CA THR A 282 -18.48 -20.15 5.71
C THR A 282 -17.70 -19.96 6.99
N ALA A 283 -18.16 -19.02 7.83
CA ALA A 283 -17.57 -18.78 9.12
C ALA A 283 -17.56 -20.11 9.89
N LEU A 284 -16.44 -20.44 10.52
CA LEU A 284 -16.40 -21.51 11.50
C LEU A 284 -17.41 -21.14 12.60
N ASN A 285 -18.45 -21.95 12.74
CA ASN A 285 -19.31 -21.96 13.91
C ASN A 285 -18.52 -22.41 15.14
#